data_AF-T0Z665-F1
#
_entry.id   AF-T0Z665-F1
#
_cell.length_a   1.000
_cell.length_b   1.000
_cell.length_c   1.000
_cell.angle_alpha   90.00
_cell.angle_beta   90.00
_cell.angle_gamma   90.00
#
_symmetry.space_group_name_H-M   'P 1'
#
loop_
_entity.id
_entity.type
_entity.pdbx_description
1 polymer ?
#
loop_
_entity_poly.entity_id
_entity_poly.type
_entity_poly.pdbx_seq_one_letter_code
_entity_poly.pdbx_strand_id
1 'polypeptide(L)'
;TVVPLHASIQEHCRAIGYANLAPIIWYKIANAVYEANGNGGGFLGKPYEPNAVIKNDIEFILMERKSGGYRSPSVATRILSVIPAEKHKLWFQQIWSGVTGASTKNHPAPYPIELAERLVRMFSFVGDTVLDPFMGTGTTAVAAARYGRNSIGVEVDPHYFELAARRVEMDNATLFTHRTVRRHGAL
;
A
#
# COMPACT_ATOMS: atom_id res chain seq x y z
N THR A 1 8.88 -20.25 -15.54
CA THR A 1 9.28 -20.44 -14.12
C THR A 1 8.48 -19.49 -13.26
N VAL A 2 7.85 -19.99 -12.19
CA VAL A 2 7.21 -19.11 -11.20
C VAL A 2 8.34 -18.43 -10.43
N VAL A 3 8.48 -17.13 -10.58
CA VAL A 3 9.49 -16.35 -9.86
C VAL A 3 8.93 -15.98 -8.49
N PRO A 4 9.61 -16.29 -7.38
CA PRO A 4 9.18 -15.87 -6.04
C PRO A 4 9.48 -14.37 -5.86
N LEU A 5 8.69 -13.52 -6.52
CA LEU A 5 8.98 -12.10 -6.71
C LEU A 5 9.33 -11.37 -5.40
N HIS A 6 8.54 -11.58 -4.34
CA HIS A 6 8.77 -10.95 -3.05
C HIS A 6 10.16 -11.31 -2.47
N ALA A 7 10.54 -12.60 -2.51
CA ALA A 7 11.81 -13.09 -1.99
C ALA A 7 12.99 -12.59 -2.83
N SER A 8 12.84 -12.57 -4.17
CA SER A 8 13.86 -12.01 -5.06
C SER A 8 14.10 -10.51 -4.79
N ILE A 9 13.04 -9.74 -4.52
CA ILE A 9 13.16 -8.32 -4.16
C ILE A 9 13.92 -8.16 -2.84
N GLN A 10 13.57 -8.93 -1.80
CA GLN A 10 14.26 -8.86 -0.50
C GLN A 10 15.76 -9.15 -0.63
N GLU A 11 16.15 -10.18 -1.39
CA GLU A 11 17.56 -10.49 -1.60
C GLU A 11 18.31 -9.40 -2.38
N HIS A 12 17.66 -8.80 -3.39
CA HIS A 12 18.26 -7.66 -4.10
C HIS A 12 18.40 -6.43 -3.20
N CYS A 13 17.39 -6.10 -2.39
CA CYS A 13 17.45 -5.00 -1.43
C CYS A 13 18.57 -5.19 -0.41
N ARG A 14 18.73 -6.42 0.11
CA ARG A 14 19.85 -6.78 0.99
C ARG A 14 21.20 -6.59 0.30
N ALA A 15 21.33 -7.02 -0.96
CA ALA A 15 22.57 -6.88 -1.72
C ALA A 15 23.00 -5.42 -1.94
N ILE A 16 22.06 -4.49 -2.04
CA ILE A 16 22.33 -3.05 -2.18
C ILE A 16 22.38 -2.29 -0.84
N GLY A 17 22.41 -3.01 0.30
CA GLY A 17 22.69 -2.44 1.62
C GLY A 17 21.47 -2.06 2.47
N TYR A 18 20.26 -2.47 2.09
CA TYR A 18 19.10 -2.34 2.98
C TYR A 18 19.11 -3.42 4.06
N ALA A 19 18.60 -3.06 5.25
CA ALA A 19 18.26 -4.01 6.29
C ALA A 19 16.81 -4.47 6.08
N ASN A 20 16.65 -5.77 5.79
CA ASN A 20 15.35 -6.41 5.67
C ASN A 20 14.68 -6.53 7.05
N LEU A 21 13.45 -6.03 7.18
CA LEU A 21 12.63 -6.19 8.37
C LEU A 21 11.54 -7.24 8.13
N ALA A 22 10.86 -7.67 9.19
CA ALA A 22 9.73 -8.59 9.05
C ALA A 22 8.65 -7.96 8.13
N PRO A 23 8.24 -8.65 7.05
CA PRO A 23 7.20 -8.13 6.17
C PRO A 23 5.82 -8.25 6.85
N ILE A 24 4.87 -7.46 6.35
CA ILE A 24 3.45 -7.65 6.68
C ILE A 24 2.83 -8.55 5.61
N ILE A 25 2.06 -9.54 6.04
CA ILE A 25 1.28 -10.44 5.19
C ILE A 25 -0.12 -9.83 5.05
N TRP A 26 -0.46 -9.37 3.86
CA TRP A 26 -1.78 -8.86 3.56
C TRP A 26 -2.66 -9.99 3.05
N TYR A 27 -3.64 -10.39 3.85
CA TYR A 27 -4.65 -11.37 3.47
C TYR A 27 -5.79 -10.67 2.72
N LYS A 28 -5.77 -10.79 1.39
CA LYS A 28 -6.59 -9.99 0.46
C LYS A 28 -8.03 -10.48 0.36
N ILE A 29 -8.26 -11.77 0.58
CA ILE A 29 -9.58 -12.41 0.43
C ILE A 29 -10.24 -12.59 1.80
N ALA A 30 -10.87 -11.54 2.33
CA ALA A 30 -11.62 -11.65 3.59
C ALA A 30 -13.02 -12.30 3.43
N ASN A 31 -13.58 -12.36 2.20
CA ASN A 31 -14.98 -12.71 1.93
C ASN A 31 -15.21 -13.99 1.10
N ALA A 32 -14.23 -14.90 0.95
CA ALA A 32 -14.47 -16.16 0.22
C ALA A 32 -15.41 -17.15 0.95
N VAL A 33 -15.80 -16.85 2.18
CA VAL A 33 -16.81 -17.60 2.92
C VAL A 33 -18.16 -16.94 2.64
N TYR A 34 -18.87 -17.35 1.58
CA TYR A 34 -20.34 -17.38 1.43
C TYR A 34 -20.81 -17.72 0.00
N GLU A 35 -19.93 -18.10 -0.94
CA GLU A 35 -20.35 -18.68 -2.23
C GLU A 35 -20.68 -20.19 -2.15
N ALA A 36 -21.21 -20.65 -1.02
CA ALA A 36 -21.78 -22.00 -0.91
C ALA A 36 -23.17 -22.13 -1.59
N ASN A 37 -23.72 -21.04 -2.13
CA ASN A 37 -25.05 -21.00 -2.78
C ASN A 37 -24.99 -20.59 -4.27
N GLY A 38 -23.89 -20.87 -4.97
CA GLY A 38 -23.76 -20.64 -6.42
C GLY A 38 -23.30 -21.89 -7.14
N ASN A 39 -24.10 -22.38 -8.09
CA ASN A 39 -23.74 -23.50 -8.96
C ASN A 39 -22.48 -23.16 -9.79
N GLY A 40 -21.30 -23.60 -9.35
CA GLY A 40 -20.09 -23.56 -10.15
C GLY A 40 -18.76 -23.50 -9.38
N GLY A 41 -18.20 -24.67 -9.04
CA GLY A 41 -16.74 -24.87 -9.00
C GLY A 41 -15.92 -24.07 -7.96
N GLY A 42 -16.30 -24.09 -6.69
CA GLY A 42 -15.51 -23.51 -5.59
C GLY A 42 -14.22 -24.27 -5.19
N PHE A 43 -13.71 -25.15 -6.05
CA PHE A 43 -12.50 -25.95 -5.82
C PHE A 43 -11.63 -25.95 -7.08
N LEU A 44 -10.46 -25.32 -7.01
CA LEU A 44 -9.40 -25.42 -8.03
C LEU A 44 -8.62 -26.71 -7.77
N GLY A 45 -9.15 -27.81 -8.32
CA GLY A 45 -8.67 -29.17 -8.10
C GLY A 45 -9.78 -30.04 -7.54
N LYS A 46 -9.80 -31.33 -7.89
CA LYS A 46 -10.79 -32.24 -7.29
C LYS A 46 -10.48 -32.36 -5.80
N PRO A 47 -11.45 -32.14 -4.89
CA PRO A 47 -11.23 -32.03 -3.44
C PRO A 47 -10.57 -33.26 -2.79
N TYR A 48 -10.45 -34.37 -3.52
CA TYR A 48 -9.97 -35.67 -3.04
C TYR A 48 -8.77 -36.19 -3.83
N GLU A 49 -8.18 -35.40 -4.74
CA GLU A 49 -6.96 -35.79 -5.47
C GLU A 49 -5.73 -35.06 -4.91
N PRO A 50 -4.61 -35.77 -4.67
CA PRO A 50 -3.32 -35.12 -4.42
C PRO A 50 -2.98 -34.13 -5.54
N ASN A 51 -2.23 -33.07 -5.20
CA ASN A 51 -1.81 -31.97 -6.10
C ASN A 51 -2.87 -30.87 -6.38
N ALA A 52 -3.87 -30.72 -5.51
CA ALA A 52 -4.69 -29.51 -5.51
C ALA A 52 -3.81 -28.25 -5.32
N VAL A 53 -4.11 -27.19 -6.08
CA VAL A 53 -3.33 -25.95 -6.05
C VAL A 53 -3.89 -25.04 -4.96
N ILE A 54 -3.03 -24.62 -4.03
CA ILE A 54 -3.40 -23.60 -3.05
C ILE A 54 -3.54 -22.26 -3.77
N LYS A 55 -4.71 -21.64 -3.66
CA LYS A 55 -4.97 -20.32 -4.24
C LYS A 55 -4.11 -19.27 -3.56
N ASN A 56 -3.61 -18.31 -4.34
CA ASN A 56 -2.85 -17.19 -3.78
C ASN A 56 -3.80 -16.14 -3.20
N ASP A 57 -3.96 -16.18 -1.88
CA ASP A 57 -4.88 -15.29 -1.14
C ASP A 57 -4.14 -14.16 -0.42
N ILE A 58 -2.80 -14.11 -0.54
CA ILE A 58 -1.94 -13.14 0.16
C ILE A 58 -1.11 -12.30 -0.81
N GLU A 59 -0.75 -11.12 -0.34
CA GLU A 59 0.30 -10.28 -0.90
C GLU A 59 1.27 -9.88 0.22
N PHE A 60 2.52 -9.57 -0.14
CA PHE A 60 3.58 -9.22 0.80
C PHE A 60 3.86 -7.73 0.78
N ILE A 61 3.84 -7.09 1.95
CA ILE A 61 4.32 -5.72 2.14
C ILE A 61 5.73 -5.83 2.71
N LEU A 62 6.72 -5.61 1.84
CA LEU A 62 8.13 -5.71 2.17
C LEU A 62 8.60 -4.45 2.91
N MET A 63 9.45 -4.63 3.91
CA MET A 63 9.88 -3.57 4.82
C MET A 63 11.41 -3.44 4.78
N GLU A 64 11.90 -2.63 3.85
CA GLU A 64 13.34 -2.45 3.61
C GLU A 64 13.83 -1.14 4.22
N ARG A 65 14.69 -1.21 5.24
CA ARG A 65 15.18 -0.03 5.95
C ARG A 65 16.60 0.33 5.54
N LYS A 66 16.80 1.56 5.06
CA LYS A 66 18.14 2.11 4.85
C LYS A 66 18.91 2.17 6.17
N SER A 67 20.17 1.75 6.17
CA SER A 67 21.04 1.86 7.33
C SER A 67 21.24 3.33 7.74
N GLY A 68 21.31 3.58 9.04
CA GLY A 68 21.44 4.93 9.60
C GLY A 68 20.86 5.04 11.01
N GLY A 69 20.96 6.25 11.57
CA GLY A 69 20.39 6.57 12.87
C GLY A 69 18.87 6.73 12.85
N TYR A 70 18.27 6.76 14.04
CA TYR A 70 16.85 7.07 14.20
C TYR A 70 16.60 8.57 13.98
N ARG A 71 15.44 8.89 13.40
CA ARG A 71 14.98 10.28 13.27
C ARG A 71 14.51 10.80 14.62
N SER A 72 14.81 12.07 14.91
CA SER A 72 14.39 12.77 16.14
C SER A 72 13.47 13.95 15.78
N PRO A 73 12.17 13.70 15.50
CA PRO A 73 11.21 14.75 15.15
C PRO A 73 10.88 15.67 16.33
N SER A 74 10.40 16.88 16.03
CA SER A 74 9.93 17.83 17.05
C SER A 74 8.74 17.26 17.84
N VAL A 75 8.50 17.79 19.05
CA VAL A 75 7.34 17.40 19.89
C VAL A 75 6.02 17.63 19.15
N ALA A 76 5.86 18.78 18.49
CA ALA A 76 4.66 19.08 17.70
C ALA A 76 4.45 18.06 16.58
N THR A 77 5.50 17.71 15.83
CA THR A 77 5.45 16.69 14.78
C THR A 77 5.04 15.32 15.32
N ARG A 78 5.54 14.94 16.51
CA ARG A 78 5.15 13.68 17.17
C ARG A 78 3.68 13.67 17.53
N ILE A 79 3.18 14.75 18.16
CA ILE A 79 1.77 14.89 18.57
C ILE A 79 0.84 14.81 17.36
N LEU A 80 1.17 15.54 16.28
CA LEU A 80 0.38 15.55 15.04
C LEU A 80 0.40 14.21 14.29
N SER A 81 1.34 13.32 14.61
CA SER A 81 1.49 12.02 13.96
C SER A 81 0.97 10.85 14.81
N VAL A 82 0.36 11.12 15.97
CA VAL A 82 -0.15 10.07 16.86
C VAL A 82 -1.19 9.21 16.14
N ILE A 83 -1.05 7.89 16.31
CA ILE A 83 -2.04 6.90 15.90
C ILE A 83 -2.86 6.54 17.15
N PRO A 84 -4.20 6.62 17.10
CA PRO A 84 -5.05 6.19 18.20
C PRO A 84 -4.72 4.77 18.66
N ALA A 85 -4.77 4.50 19.97
CA ALA A 85 -4.31 3.24 20.55
C ALA A 85 -4.95 2.00 19.90
N GLU A 86 -6.26 2.04 19.61
CA GLU A 86 -6.97 0.95 18.93
C GLU A 86 -6.42 0.67 17.53
N LYS A 87 -6.14 1.73 16.77
CA LYS A 87 -5.54 1.62 15.44
C LYS A 87 -4.10 1.12 15.53
N HIS A 88 -3.34 1.58 16.52
CA HIS A 88 -1.98 1.11 16.74
C HIS A 88 -1.96 -0.39 17.02
N LYS A 89 -2.83 -0.88 17.91
CA LYS A 89 -2.93 -2.32 18.21
C LYS A 89 -3.28 -3.16 16.97
N LEU A 90 -4.15 -2.65 16.10
CA LEU A 90 -4.57 -3.34 14.88
C LEU A 90 -3.50 -3.30 13.79
N TRP A 91 -2.83 -2.16 13.60
CA TRP A 91 -1.94 -1.95 12.46
C TRP A 91 -0.54 -2.52 12.69
N PHE A 92 -0.04 -2.52 13.92
CA PHE A 92 1.30 -3.06 14.24
C PHE A 92 1.23 -4.58 14.50
N GLN A 93 0.61 -5.30 13.58
CA GLN A 93 0.52 -6.75 13.53
C GLN A 93 1.10 -7.27 12.22
N GLN A 94 1.64 -8.49 12.24
CA GLN A 94 2.28 -9.07 11.05
C GLN A 94 1.27 -9.51 9.99
N ILE A 95 0.04 -9.85 10.37
CA ILE A 95 -1.00 -10.31 9.44
C ILE A 95 -2.11 -9.29 9.41
N TRP A 96 -2.41 -8.77 8.22
CA TRP A 96 -3.51 -7.83 8.00
C TRP A 96 -4.63 -8.54 7.26
N SER A 97 -5.74 -8.79 7.97
CA SER A 97 -7.00 -9.27 7.41
C SER A 97 -8.07 -8.16 7.45
N GLY A 98 -9.15 -8.33 6.67
CA GLY A 98 -10.28 -7.39 6.64
C GLY A 98 -10.07 -6.14 5.79
N VAL A 99 -8.87 -5.92 5.25
CA VAL A 99 -8.62 -4.91 4.21
C VAL A 99 -8.81 -5.58 2.85
N THR A 100 -10.04 -5.59 2.35
CA THR A 100 -10.38 -6.25 1.09
C THR A 100 -9.70 -5.56 -0.09
N GLY A 101 -9.26 -6.35 -1.09
CA GLY A 101 -8.76 -5.81 -2.35
C GLY A 101 -9.77 -4.85 -3.01
N ALA A 102 -9.26 -3.84 -3.72
CA ALA A 102 -10.11 -2.95 -4.49
C ALA A 102 -10.75 -3.70 -5.68
N SER A 103 -12.03 -3.44 -5.96
CA SER A 103 -12.71 -3.97 -7.14
C SER A 103 -12.01 -3.47 -8.40
N THR A 104 -11.45 -4.40 -9.20
CA THR A 104 -10.71 -4.12 -10.44
C THR A 104 -11.61 -3.72 -11.61
N LYS A 105 -12.94 -3.63 -11.43
CA LYS A 105 -13.91 -3.44 -12.51
C LYS A 105 -13.73 -2.14 -13.30
N ASN A 106 -13.22 -1.08 -12.67
CA ASN A 106 -13.05 0.22 -13.34
C ASN A 106 -11.58 0.65 -13.49
N HIS A 107 -10.70 0.27 -12.56
CA HIS A 107 -9.26 0.51 -12.66
C HIS A 107 -8.47 -0.50 -11.83
N PRO A 108 -7.32 -0.99 -12.31
CA PRO A 108 -6.39 -1.77 -11.51
C PRO A 108 -5.61 -0.83 -10.56
N ALA A 109 -6.25 -0.34 -9.50
CA ALA A 109 -5.48 0.12 -8.35
C ALA A 109 -4.91 -1.14 -7.66
N PRO A 110 -3.58 -1.30 -7.55
CA PRO A 110 -2.98 -2.54 -7.04
C PRO A 110 -3.36 -2.81 -5.58
N TYR A 111 -3.64 -1.75 -4.79
CA TYR A 111 -4.02 -1.84 -3.38
C TYR A 111 -5.09 -0.80 -3.01
N PRO A 112 -5.91 -1.08 -1.98
CA PRO A 112 -6.93 -0.15 -1.50
C PRO A 112 -6.31 1.07 -0.79
N ILE A 113 -7.04 2.20 -0.82
CA ILE A 113 -6.57 3.45 -0.19
C ILE A 113 -6.28 3.28 1.30
N GLU A 114 -7.09 2.49 2.02
CA GLU A 114 -6.88 2.23 3.44
C GLU A 114 -5.49 1.61 3.72
N LEU A 115 -5.00 0.72 2.85
CA LEU A 115 -3.67 0.12 2.99
C LEU A 115 -2.57 1.18 2.90
N ALA A 116 -2.66 2.08 1.92
CA ALA A 116 -1.72 3.20 1.78
C ALA A 116 -1.80 4.16 2.98
N GLU A 117 -3.00 4.48 3.46
CA GLU A 117 -3.20 5.35 4.63
C GLU A 117 -2.57 4.78 5.90
N ARG A 118 -2.68 3.46 6.13
CA ARG A 118 -2.01 2.77 7.25
C ARG A 118 -0.49 2.94 7.16
N LEU A 119 0.10 2.58 6.02
CA LEU A 119 1.55 2.61 5.83
C LEU A 119 2.13 4.03 5.96
N VAL A 120 1.49 5.02 5.34
CA VAL A 120 1.88 6.43 5.46
C VAL A 120 1.92 6.85 6.92
N ARG A 121 0.88 6.51 7.70
CA ARG A 121 0.80 6.94 9.10
C ARG A 121 1.77 6.20 10.02
N MET A 122 2.02 4.92 9.77
CA MET A 122 2.90 4.09 10.59
C MET A 122 4.37 4.44 10.42
N PHE A 123 4.79 4.80 9.21
CA PHE A 123 6.21 4.89 8.85
C PHE A 123 6.67 6.30 8.42
N SER A 124 5.81 7.31 8.55
CA SER A 124 6.17 8.72 8.34
C SER A 124 5.54 9.64 9.38
N PHE A 125 6.09 10.83 9.53
CA PHE A 125 5.53 11.92 10.33
C PHE A 125 4.84 12.96 9.44
N VAL A 126 3.96 13.77 10.02
CA VAL A 126 3.40 14.95 9.36
C VAL A 126 4.54 15.84 8.85
N GLY A 127 4.44 16.30 7.60
CA GLY A 127 5.46 17.07 6.89
C GLY A 127 6.53 16.24 6.17
N ASP A 128 6.64 14.93 6.42
CA ASP A 128 7.54 14.07 5.66
C ASP A 128 7.12 13.99 4.19
N THR A 129 8.09 13.62 3.33
CA THR A 129 7.84 13.31 1.91
C THR A 129 7.77 11.81 1.69
N VAL A 130 6.66 11.35 1.09
CA VAL A 130 6.46 9.95 0.69
C VAL A 130 6.71 9.81 -0.81
N LEU A 131 7.57 8.88 -1.21
CA LEU A 131 7.88 8.60 -2.61
C LEU A 131 7.11 7.36 -3.09
N ASP A 132 6.47 7.48 -4.25
CA ASP A 132 5.93 6.36 -5.01
C ASP A 132 6.51 6.36 -6.44
N PRO A 133 7.49 5.50 -6.75
CA PRO A 133 8.12 5.47 -8.07
C PRO A 133 7.24 4.82 -9.16
N PHE A 134 6.10 4.21 -8.78
CA PHE A 134 5.16 3.54 -9.68
C PHE A 134 3.73 3.93 -9.29
N MET A 135 3.46 5.24 -9.31
CA MET A 135 2.30 5.79 -8.61
C MET A 135 0.94 5.36 -9.16
N GLY A 136 0.88 4.90 -10.42
CA GLY A 136 -0.36 4.45 -11.06
C GLY A 136 -1.42 5.55 -11.00
N THR A 137 -2.53 5.26 -10.34
CA THR A 137 -3.64 6.20 -10.13
C THR A 137 -3.49 7.11 -8.91
N GLY A 138 -2.29 7.19 -8.31
CA GLY A 138 -1.95 8.15 -7.26
C GLY A 138 -2.43 7.78 -5.86
N THR A 139 -2.73 6.51 -5.56
CA THR A 139 -3.26 6.09 -4.25
C THR A 139 -2.34 6.50 -3.08
N THR A 140 -1.03 6.34 -3.21
CA THR A 140 -0.05 6.78 -2.19
C THR A 140 -0.04 8.30 -2.00
N ALA A 141 -0.09 9.06 -3.09
CA ALA A 141 -0.09 10.52 -3.04
C ALA A 141 -1.35 11.06 -2.36
N VAL A 142 -2.51 10.48 -2.66
CA VAL A 142 -3.78 10.78 -1.97
C VAL A 142 -3.66 10.48 -0.47
N ALA A 143 -3.16 9.30 -0.09
CA ALA A 143 -2.98 8.94 1.32
C ALA A 143 -2.02 9.89 2.05
N ALA A 144 -0.91 10.27 1.41
CA ALA A 144 0.04 11.23 1.95
C ALA A 144 -0.63 12.59 2.21
N ALA A 145 -1.32 13.14 1.21
CA ALA A 145 -1.99 14.43 1.30
C ALA A 145 -3.05 14.47 2.41
N ARG A 146 -3.89 13.43 2.52
CA ARG A 146 -4.95 13.33 3.55
C ARG A 146 -4.43 13.41 4.98
N TYR A 147 -3.22 12.92 5.23
CA TYR A 147 -2.61 12.92 6.56
C TYR A 147 -1.48 13.95 6.69
N GLY A 148 -1.45 14.99 5.84
CA GLY A 148 -0.50 16.10 5.97
C GLY A 148 0.96 15.71 5.72
N ARG A 149 1.19 14.72 4.85
CA ARG A 149 2.51 14.41 4.28
C ARG A 149 2.61 15.02 2.89
N ASN A 150 3.83 15.35 2.49
CA ASN A 150 4.17 15.64 1.10
C ASN A 150 4.31 14.33 0.33
N SER A 151 4.22 14.38 -1.00
CA SER A 151 4.48 13.21 -1.83
C SER A 151 5.17 13.55 -3.15
N ILE A 152 5.98 12.62 -3.64
CA ILE A 152 6.55 12.61 -4.99
C ILE A 152 6.09 11.31 -5.65
N GLY A 153 5.50 11.42 -6.84
CA GLY A 153 5.02 10.28 -7.61
C GLY A 153 5.65 10.28 -9.01
N VAL A 154 6.01 9.10 -9.51
CA VAL A 154 6.47 8.89 -10.89
C VAL A 154 5.55 7.89 -11.56
N GLU A 155 5.10 8.22 -12.77
CA GLU A 155 4.29 7.34 -13.62
C GLU A 155 4.81 7.43 -15.05
N VAL A 156 4.95 6.27 -15.69
CA VAL A 156 5.48 6.16 -17.05
C VAL A 156 4.37 6.33 -18.10
N ASP A 157 3.15 5.93 -17.76
CA ASP A 157 1.99 6.05 -18.64
C ASP A 157 1.33 7.44 -18.49
N PRO A 158 1.34 8.29 -19.54
CA PRO A 158 0.75 9.63 -19.47
C PRO A 158 -0.74 9.64 -19.11
N HIS A 159 -1.50 8.61 -19.49
CA HIS A 159 -2.91 8.49 -19.16
C HIS A 159 -3.11 8.27 -17.65
N TYR A 160 -2.33 7.35 -17.04
CA TYR A 160 -2.38 7.15 -15.60
C TYR A 160 -1.84 8.35 -14.82
N PHE A 161 -0.81 9.02 -15.34
CA PHE A 161 -0.29 10.26 -14.76
C PHE A 161 -1.38 11.33 -14.65
N GLU A 162 -2.12 11.58 -15.73
CA GLU A 162 -3.21 12.55 -15.74
C GLU A 162 -4.40 12.14 -14.86
N LEU A 163 -4.68 10.84 -14.74
CA LEU A 163 -5.69 10.33 -13.82
C LEU A 163 -5.28 10.54 -12.35
N ALA A 164 -4.02 10.23 -12.00
CA ALA A 164 -3.48 10.43 -10.67
C ALA A 164 -3.46 11.92 -10.28
N ALA A 165 -3.00 12.79 -11.17
CA ALA A 165 -2.94 14.22 -10.92
C ALA A 165 -4.34 14.80 -10.62
N ARG A 166 -5.33 14.47 -11.46
CA ARG A 166 -6.73 14.85 -11.22
C ARG A 166 -7.26 14.30 -9.90
N ARG A 167 -6.98 13.04 -9.59
CA ARG A 167 -7.43 12.41 -8.34
C ARG A 167 -6.87 13.12 -7.11
N VAL A 168 -5.58 13.48 -7.11
CA VAL A 168 -4.93 14.20 -6.02
C VAL A 168 -5.48 15.63 -5.87
N GLU A 169 -5.78 16.30 -6.98
CA GLU A 169 -6.37 17.64 -7.00
C GLU A 169 -7.81 17.64 -6.46
N MET A 170 -8.61 16.64 -6.85
CA MET A 170 -10.03 16.52 -6.49
C MET A 170 -10.27 15.95 -5.08
N ASP A 171 -9.30 15.29 -4.47
CA ASP A 171 -9.48 14.61 -3.18
C ASP A 171 -9.71 15.60 -2.03
N ASN A 172 -10.92 16.09 -1.80
CA ASN A 172 -11.23 17.10 -0.78
C ASN A 172 -11.14 16.55 0.64
N ALA A 173 -9.93 16.49 1.20
CA ALA A 173 -9.71 15.97 2.55
C ALA A 173 -10.33 16.89 3.62
N THR A 174 -10.23 18.22 3.53
CA THR A 174 -10.92 19.17 4.45
C THR A 174 -11.00 20.59 3.88
N LEU A 175 -11.88 21.44 4.46
CA LEU A 175 -12.00 22.89 4.16
C LEU A 175 -10.74 23.72 4.52
N PHE A 176 -9.87 23.19 5.38
CA PHE A 176 -8.74 23.93 5.95
C PHE A 176 -7.37 23.47 5.42
N THR A 177 -7.34 22.48 4.53
CA THR A 177 -6.10 21.97 3.94
C THR A 177 -5.81 22.64 2.61
N HIS A 178 -4.69 23.36 2.53
CA HIS A 178 -4.14 23.84 1.26
C HIS A 178 -3.18 22.80 0.68
N ARG A 179 -3.31 22.52 -0.62
CA ARG A 179 -2.41 21.63 -1.35
C ARG A 179 -1.86 22.34 -2.58
N THR A 180 -0.63 22.01 -2.94
CA THR A 180 -0.03 22.49 -4.20
C THR A 180 0.43 21.28 -4.97
N VAL A 181 -0.13 21.08 -6.17
CA VAL A 181 0.26 20.00 -7.08
C VAL A 181 1.18 20.61 -8.13
N ARG A 182 2.40 20.07 -8.24
CA ARG A 182 3.34 20.42 -9.30
C ARG A 182 3.50 19.23 -10.22
N ARG A 183 3.22 19.44 -11.50
CA ARG A 183 3.35 18.43 -12.55
C ARG A 183 4.63 18.72 -13.32
N HIS A 184 5.44 17.69 -13.52
CA HIS A 184 6.68 17.78 -14.27
C HIS A 184 6.63 16.71 -15.36
N GLY A 185 6.56 17.13 -16.62
CA GLY A 185 6.55 16.24 -17.79
C GLY A 185 7.71 16.54 -18.73
N ALA A 186 8.16 15.52 -19.45
CA ALA A 186 8.87 15.72 -20.71
C ALA A 186 7.85 16.20 -21.74
N LEU A 187 8.13 17.33 -22.40
CA LEU A 187 7.38 17.84 -23.54
C LEU A 187 7.35 16.79 -24.68
#